data_AF-A0A7V4PIK2-F1
#
_entry.id   AF-A0A7V4PIK2-F1
#
_cell.length_a   1.000
_cell.length_b   1.000
_cell.length_c   1.000
_cell.angle_alpha   90.00
_cell.angle_beta   90.00
_cell.angle_gamma   90.00
#
_symmetry.space_group_name_H-M   'P 1'
#
loop_
_entity.id
_entity.type
_entity.pdbx_description
1 polymer ?
#
loop_
_entity_poly.entity_id
_entity_poly.type
_entity_poly.pdbx_seq_one_letter_code
_entity_poly.pdbx_strand_id
1 'polypeptide(L)'
;HSHPVGKDGAAVQAYGIAQALLLDPKEEFPRERFIKNLISFAKTSQIREKMEEVQNLLNEECSERRASKRLGRSVAVHESMPFSIYSFLRYPKSFVSCLLCSILHGGDRDTLGAMAGALSGAYLGIEAIPREWTEKLENLDTIERLASCIFEMTQET
;
A
#
# COMPACT_ATOMS: atom_id res chain seq x y z
N HIS A 1 -17.46 -6.86 3.01
CA HIS A 1 -17.37 -7.53 1.69
C HIS A 1 -17.52 -9.04 1.84
N SER A 2 -18.51 -9.66 1.16
CA SER A 2 -18.72 -11.12 1.17
C SER A 2 -18.02 -11.85 0.01
N HIS A 3 -17.78 -11.14 -1.11
CA HIS A 3 -17.17 -11.69 -2.31
C HIS A 3 -15.72 -12.18 -2.08
N PRO A 4 -15.32 -13.36 -2.60
CA PRO A 4 -13.99 -13.94 -2.36
C PRO A 4 -12.82 -13.01 -2.74
N VAL A 5 -12.89 -12.38 -3.92
CA VAL A 5 -11.86 -11.42 -4.39
C VAL A 5 -11.75 -10.22 -3.45
N GLY A 6 -12.88 -9.75 -2.92
CA GLY A 6 -12.92 -8.67 -1.93
C GLY A 6 -12.19 -9.03 -0.64
N LYS A 7 -12.46 -10.22 -0.11
CA LYS A 7 -11.80 -10.74 1.11
C LYS A 7 -10.31 -10.98 0.90
N ASP A 8 -9.96 -11.58 -0.24
CA ASP A 8 -8.57 -11.90 -0.59
C ASP A 8 -7.73 -10.64 -0.81
N GLY A 9 -8.24 -9.67 -1.57
CA GLY A 9 -7.55 -8.39 -1.76
C GLY A 9 -7.33 -7.62 -0.45
N ALA A 10 -8.32 -7.63 0.45
CA ALA A 10 -8.16 -7.05 1.78
C ALA A 10 -7.11 -7.80 2.62
N ALA A 11 -7.07 -9.13 2.56
CA ALA A 11 -6.06 -9.93 3.25
C ALA A 11 -4.66 -9.69 2.70
N VAL A 12 -4.49 -9.59 1.37
CA VAL A 12 -3.20 -9.27 0.73
C VAL A 12 -2.71 -7.88 1.13
N GLN A 13 -3.60 -6.87 1.14
CA GLN A 13 -3.26 -5.52 1.62
C GLN A 13 -2.78 -5.54 3.07
N ALA A 14 -3.51 -6.20 3.96
CA ALA A 14 -3.15 -6.33 5.38
C ALA A 14 -1.82 -7.07 5.56
N TYR A 15 -1.59 -8.15 4.81
CA TYR A 15 -0.34 -8.90 4.83
C TYR A 15 0.85 -8.07 4.32
N GLY A 16 0.64 -7.22 3.31
CA GLY A 16 1.65 -6.27 2.84
C GLY A 16 2.04 -5.26 3.91
N ILE A 17 1.06 -4.70 4.63
CA ILE A 17 1.30 -3.77 5.74
C ILE A 17 2.08 -4.46 6.87
N ALA A 18 1.67 -5.68 7.25
CA ALA A 18 2.35 -6.46 8.28
C ALA A 18 3.80 -6.77 7.91
N GLN A 19 4.08 -7.15 6.66
CA GLN A 19 5.45 -7.35 6.19
C GLN A 19 6.25 -6.04 6.18
N ALA A 20 5.65 -4.94 5.75
CA ALA A 20 6.31 -3.64 5.68
C ALA A 20 6.74 -3.15 7.06
N LEU A 21 5.90 -3.35 8.09
CA LEU A 21 6.17 -2.98 9.48
C LEU A 21 7.39 -3.70 10.07
N LEU A 22 7.70 -4.91 9.58
CA LEU A 22 8.81 -5.73 10.10
C LEU A 22 10.16 -5.45 9.42
N LEU A 23 10.20 -4.50 8.47
CA LEU A 23 11.42 -4.15 7.73
C LEU A 23 12.03 -2.86 8.26
N ASP A 24 13.36 -2.75 8.21
CA ASP A 24 14.06 -1.51 8.56
C ASP A 24 14.14 -0.56 7.35
N PRO A 25 13.64 0.69 7.46
CA PRO A 25 13.81 1.74 6.46
C PRO A 25 15.25 2.16 6.17
N LYS A 26 16.22 1.83 7.02
CA LYS A 26 17.64 2.14 6.80
C LYS A 26 18.32 1.16 5.86
N GLU A 27 17.79 -0.06 5.78
CA GLU A 27 18.31 -1.14 4.94
C GLU A 27 17.76 -1.09 3.52
N GLU A 28 18.37 -1.80 2.58
CA GLU A 28 17.82 -1.92 1.23
C GLU A 28 16.45 -2.60 1.25
N PHE A 29 15.46 -2.02 0.54
CA PHE A 29 14.12 -2.60 0.52
C PHE A 29 14.09 -3.89 -0.31
N PRO A 30 13.68 -5.05 0.26
CA PRO A 30 13.76 -6.34 -0.41
C PRO A 30 12.58 -6.55 -1.39
N ARG A 31 12.49 -5.71 -2.42
CA ARG A 31 11.34 -5.59 -3.35
C ARG A 31 10.92 -6.94 -3.94
N GLU A 32 11.88 -7.71 -4.43
CA GLU A 32 11.62 -8.98 -5.10
C GLU A 32 11.06 -10.05 -4.14
N ARG A 33 11.61 -10.13 -2.92
CA ARG A 33 11.08 -11.03 -1.88
C ARG A 33 9.68 -10.58 -1.45
N PHE A 34 9.49 -9.28 -1.26
CA PHE A 34 8.22 -8.71 -0.81
C PHE A 34 7.08 -9.03 -1.79
N ILE A 35 7.25 -8.75 -3.08
CA ILE A 35 6.20 -9.01 -4.08
C ILE A 35 5.94 -10.51 -4.26
N LYS A 36 6.98 -11.36 -4.22
CA LYS A 36 6.82 -12.83 -4.26
C LYS A 36 5.98 -13.34 -3.10
N ASN A 37 6.19 -12.81 -1.89
CA ASN A 37 5.38 -13.17 -0.74
C ASN A 37 3.90 -12.80 -0.95
N LEU A 38 3.61 -11.62 -1.51
CA LEU A 38 2.23 -11.22 -1.82
C LEU A 38 1.57 -12.12 -2.87
N ILE A 39 2.28 -12.44 -3.96
CA ILE A 39 1.81 -13.37 -5.00
C ILE A 39 1.46 -14.73 -4.38
N SER A 40 2.36 -15.26 -3.52
CA SER A 40 2.15 -16.55 -2.86
C SER A 40 1.01 -16.55 -1.84
N PHE A 41 0.75 -15.40 -1.21
CA PHE A 41 -0.29 -15.24 -0.19
C PHE A 41 -1.69 -15.11 -0.82
N ALA A 42 -1.78 -14.53 -2.02
CA ALA A 42 -3.04 -14.38 -2.74
C ALA A 42 -3.72 -15.72 -3.02
N LYS A 43 -4.99 -15.85 -2.62
CA LYS A 43 -5.75 -17.10 -2.71
C LYS A 43 -6.52 -17.22 -4.02
N THR A 44 -7.08 -16.11 -4.50
CA THR A 44 -7.83 -16.05 -5.76
C THR A 44 -6.89 -15.82 -6.94
N SER A 45 -7.20 -16.42 -8.09
CA SER A 45 -6.40 -16.23 -9.31
C SER A 45 -6.36 -14.75 -9.72
N GLN A 46 -7.51 -14.05 -9.65
CA GLN A 46 -7.61 -12.65 -10.03
C GLN A 46 -6.67 -11.73 -9.23
N ILE A 47 -6.56 -11.92 -7.90
CA ILE A 47 -5.63 -11.13 -7.10
C ILE A 47 -4.18 -11.54 -7.34
N ARG A 48 -3.92 -12.85 -7.50
CA ARG A 48 -2.58 -13.36 -7.82
C ARG A 48 -2.06 -12.80 -9.15
N GLU A 49 -2.85 -12.90 -10.22
CA GLU A 49 -2.54 -12.36 -11.55
C GLU A 49 -2.27 -10.86 -11.49
N LYS A 50 -3.01 -10.11 -10.66
CA LYS A 50 -2.75 -8.68 -10.45
C LYS A 50 -1.43 -8.41 -9.73
N MET A 51 -1.03 -9.24 -8.76
CA MET A 51 0.28 -9.10 -8.10
C MET A 51 1.44 -9.47 -9.04
N GLU A 52 1.26 -10.48 -9.89
CA GLU A 52 2.20 -10.81 -10.97
C GLU A 52 2.32 -9.65 -11.96
N GLU A 53 1.20 -9.01 -12.33
CA GLU A 53 1.21 -7.82 -13.17
C GLU A 53 1.96 -6.65 -12.52
N VAL A 54 1.80 -6.43 -11.21
CA VAL A 54 2.60 -5.43 -10.46
C VAL A 54 4.09 -5.74 -10.58
N GLN A 55 4.50 -7.00 -10.35
CA GLN A 55 5.91 -7.40 -10.47
C GLN A 55 6.46 -7.12 -11.87
N ASN A 56 5.72 -7.52 -12.92
CA ASN A 56 6.12 -7.31 -14.30
C ASN A 56 6.29 -5.82 -14.62
N LEU A 57 5.35 -4.98 -14.19
CA LEU A 57 5.41 -3.52 -14.43
C LEU A 57 6.58 -2.85 -13.71
N LEU A 58 6.97 -3.33 -12.53
CA LEU A 58 8.14 -2.83 -11.81
C LEU A 58 9.44 -3.23 -12.51
N ASN A 59 9.52 -4.47 -13.01
CA ASN A 59 10.68 -4.98 -13.74
C ASN A 59 10.85 -4.32 -15.12
N GLU A 60 9.76 -3.98 -15.78
CA GLU A 60 9.73 -3.21 -17.04
C GLU A 60 10.09 -1.72 -16.85
N GLU A 61 10.24 -1.25 -15.60
CA GLU A 61 10.34 0.17 -15.25
C GLU A 61 9.24 1.03 -15.91
N CYS A 62 8.04 0.46 -15.99
CA CYS A 62 6.91 1.07 -16.68
C CYS A 62 6.54 2.43 -16.07
N SER A 63 6.11 3.38 -16.91
CA SER A 63 5.66 4.68 -16.42
C SER A 63 4.40 4.57 -15.57
N GLU A 64 4.28 5.43 -14.57
CA GLU A 64 3.16 5.45 -13.62
C GLU A 64 1.81 5.55 -14.33
N ARG A 65 1.73 6.38 -15.38
CA ARG A 65 0.53 6.53 -16.21
C ARG A 65 0.14 5.24 -16.93
N ARG A 66 1.10 4.43 -17.37
CA ARG A 66 0.82 3.16 -18.05
C ARG A 66 0.50 2.07 -17.03
N ALA A 67 1.22 2.01 -15.91
CA ALA A 67 0.93 1.11 -14.80
C ALA A 67 -0.50 1.32 -14.27
N SER A 68 -0.90 2.58 -14.05
CA SER A 68 -2.23 2.91 -13.52
C SER A 68 -3.38 2.55 -14.47
N LYS A 69 -3.16 2.58 -15.78
CA LYS A 69 -4.15 2.10 -16.77
C LYS A 69 -4.27 0.58 -16.78
N ARG A 70 -3.17 -0.14 -16.57
CA ARG A 70 -3.13 -1.61 -16.62
C ARG A 70 -3.66 -2.24 -15.32
N LEU A 71 -3.21 -1.73 -14.19
CA LEU A 71 -3.60 -2.23 -12.88
C LEU A 71 -5.03 -1.84 -12.55
N GLY A 72 -5.46 -0.65 -12.95
CA GLY A 72 -6.77 -0.10 -12.65
C GLY A 72 -6.69 1.00 -11.59
N ARG A 73 -7.81 1.72 -11.42
CA ARG A 73 -7.95 2.86 -10.49
C ARG A 73 -9.39 3.02 -9.98
N SER A 74 -10.21 1.98 -10.02
CA SER A 74 -11.60 2.05 -9.56
C SER A 74 -11.74 1.61 -8.09
N VAL A 75 -12.95 1.74 -7.55
CA VAL A 75 -13.34 1.26 -6.22
C VAL A 75 -13.18 -0.26 -6.04
N ALA A 76 -13.06 -1.04 -7.11
CA ALA A 76 -12.92 -2.48 -7.02
C ALA A 76 -11.53 -2.86 -6.52
N VAL A 77 -11.42 -3.74 -5.52
CA VAL A 77 -10.14 -4.07 -4.87
C VAL A 77 -9.08 -4.58 -5.85
N HIS A 78 -9.45 -5.31 -6.89
CA HIS A 78 -8.52 -5.82 -7.91
C HIS A 78 -8.04 -4.75 -8.89
N GLU A 79 -8.53 -3.51 -8.75
CA GLU A 79 -8.09 -2.34 -9.50
C GLU A 79 -7.45 -1.28 -8.60
N SER A 80 -7.89 -1.11 -7.35
CA SER A 80 -7.30 -0.13 -6.42
C SER A 80 -6.08 -0.64 -5.65
N MET A 81 -6.17 -1.84 -5.07
CA MET A 81 -5.09 -2.40 -4.24
C MET A 81 -3.80 -2.62 -5.06
N PRO A 82 -3.83 -3.22 -6.28
CA PRO A 82 -2.61 -3.45 -7.05
C PRO A 82 -1.86 -2.16 -7.41
N PHE A 83 -2.56 -1.09 -7.81
CA PHE A 83 -1.88 0.17 -8.12
C PHE A 83 -1.32 0.83 -6.87
N SER A 84 -1.99 0.70 -5.72
CA SER A 84 -1.48 1.19 -4.42
C SER A 84 -0.19 0.46 -3.99
N ILE A 85 -0.15 -0.87 -4.15
CA ILE A 85 1.06 -1.67 -3.90
C ILE A 85 2.16 -1.31 -4.89
N TYR A 86 1.84 -1.13 -6.17
CA TYR A 86 2.80 -0.67 -7.17
C TYR A 86 3.42 0.68 -6.78
N SER A 87 2.62 1.66 -6.35
CA SER A 87 3.11 2.98 -5.93
C SER A 87 4.09 2.87 -4.76
N PHE A 88 3.78 2.04 -3.76
CA PHE A 88 4.69 1.77 -2.65
C PHE A 88 5.99 1.10 -3.12
N LEU A 89 5.92 0.05 -3.92
CA LEU A 89 7.10 -0.69 -4.39
C LEU A 89 7.94 0.12 -5.39
N ARG A 90 7.35 1.10 -6.07
CA ARG A 90 8.07 2.05 -6.93
C ARG A 90 8.82 3.10 -6.11
N TYR A 91 8.24 3.53 -4.99
CA TYR A 91 8.80 4.57 -4.13
C TYR A 91 8.88 4.16 -2.65
N PRO A 92 9.59 3.06 -2.32
CA PRO A 92 9.55 2.51 -0.96
C PRO A 92 10.20 3.44 0.07
N LYS A 93 11.07 4.36 -0.37
CA LYS A 93 11.84 5.28 0.49
C LYS A 93 11.26 6.70 0.56
N SER A 94 10.11 6.97 -0.05
CA SER A 94 9.52 8.31 -0.07
C SER A 94 8.01 8.23 0.07
N PHE A 95 7.51 8.59 1.26
CA PHE A 95 6.08 8.67 1.52
C PHE A 95 5.37 9.60 0.54
N VAL A 96 5.96 10.79 0.30
CA VAL A 96 5.43 11.79 -0.62
C VAL A 96 5.36 11.24 -2.04
N SER A 97 6.44 10.65 -2.56
CA SER A 97 6.44 10.11 -3.93
C SER A 97 5.48 8.92 -4.08
N CYS A 98 5.41 8.04 -3.08
CA CYS A 98 4.46 6.93 -3.03
C CYS A 98 3.01 7.44 -3.10
N LEU A 99 2.65 8.39 -2.22
CA LEU A 99 1.30 8.92 -2.16
C LEU A 99 0.93 9.69 -3.43
N LEU A 100 1.82 10.54 -3.95
CA LEU A 100 1.56 11.28 -5.19
C LEU A 100 1.39 10.34 -6.38
N CYS A 101 2.20 9.27 -6.46
CA CYS A 101 2.05 8.26 -7.51
C CYS A 101 0.64 7.64 -7.51
N SER A 102 0.08 7.33 -6.34
CA SER A 102 -1.23 6.68 -6.26
C SER A 102 -2.39 7.62 -6.59
N ILE A 103 -2.33 8.91 -6.21
CA ILE A 103 -3.47 9.84 -6.33
C ILE A 103 -3.47 10.68 -7.62
N LEU A 104 -2.31 10.96 -8.22
CA LEU A 104 -2.21 11.89 -9.36
C LEU A 104 -2.70 11.29 -10.69
N HIS A 105 -3.03 10.00 -10.72
CA HIS A 105 -3.50 9.32 -11.93
C HIS A 105 -5.01 9.23 -12.07
N GLY A 106 -5.80 9.87 -11.19
CA GLY A 106 -7.27 9.89 -11.23
C GLY A 106 -7.92 8.58 -10.74
N GLY A 107 -9.24 8.46 -10.85
CA GLY A 107 -9.98 7.31 -10.31
C GLY A 107 -10.31 7.52 -8.83
N ASP A 108 -10.32 6.43 -8.06
CA ASP A 108 -10.72 6.38 -6.63
C ASP A 108 -9.60 6.85 -5.69
N ARG A 109 -9.20 8.12 -5.85
CA ARG A 109 -7.96 8.67 -5.28
C ARG A 109 -7.84 8.52 -3.75
N ASP A 110 -8.94 8.66 -3.04
CA ASP A 110 -9.03 8.52 -1.59
C ASP A 110 -8.67 7.09 -1.15
N THR A 111 -9.30 6.07 -1.74
CA THR A 111 -9.02 4.67 -1.42
C THR A 111 -7.59 4.28 -1.79
N LEU A 112 -7.12 4.70 -2.98
CA LEU A 112 -5.74 4.44 -3.43
C LEU A 112 -4.70 5.14 -2.55
N GLY A 113 -4.97 6.39 -2.19
CA GLY A 113 -4.14 7.17 -1.27
C GLY A 113 -4.05 6.51 0.10
N ALA A 114 -5.18 6.07 0.65
CA ALA A 114 -5.25 5.41 1.94
C ALA A 114 -4.46 4.09 1.97
N MET A 115 -4.60 3.23 0.95
CA MET A 115 -3.89 1.95 0.89
C MET A 115 -2.38 2.13 0.67
N ALA A 116 -1.97 3.03 -0.22
CA ALA A 116 -0.56 3.33 -0.45
C ALA A 116 0.09 3.99 0.77
N GLY A 117 -0.62 4.94 1.40
CA GLY A 117 -0.20 5.61 2.63
C GLY A 117 -0.06 4.66 3.81
N ALA A 118 -0.97 3.69 3.96
CA ALA A 118 -0.87 2.68 5.01
C ALA A 118 0.39 1.81 4.86
N LEU A 119 0.72 1.36 3.65
CA LEU A 119 1.94 0.60 3.38
C LEU A 119 3.21 1.44 3.62
N SER A 120 3.24 2.64 3.05
CA SER A 120 4.40 3.51 3.15
C SER A 120 4.63 4.04 4.56
N GLY A 121 3.56 4.39 5.28
CA GLY A 121 3.61 4.84 6.67
C GLY A 121 4.00 3.72 7.64
N ALA A 122 3.49 2.50 7.43
CA ALA A 122 3.91 1.34 8.22
C ALA A 122 5.40 1.03 8.04
N TYR A 123 5.93 1.23 6.83
CA TYR A 123 7.35 1.06 6.58
C TYR A 123 8.18 2.22 7.15
N LEU A 124 7.91 3.46 6.73
CA LEU A 124 8.78 4.61 6.97
C LEU A 124 8.57 5.30 8.33
N GLY A 125 7.45 5.04 8.99
CA GLY A 125 7.06 5.70 10.23
C GLY A 125 6.51 7.12 10.03
N ILE A 126 6.06 7.72 11.13
CA ILE A 126 5.37 9.03 11.14
C ILE A 126 6.26 10.17 10.64
N GLU A 127 7.55 10.13 10.95
CA GLU A 127 8.53 11.18 10.60
C GLU A 127 8.71 11.36 9.08
N ALA A 128 8.30 10.37 8.27
CA ALA A 128 8.33 10.48 6.82
C ALA A 128 7.14 11.27 6.24
N ILE A 129 6.11 11.53 7.04
CA ILE A 129 4.93 12.28 6.62
C ILE A 129 5.20 13.78 6.83
N PRO A 130 5.03 14.62 5.78
CA PRO A 130 5.17 16.06 5.95
C PRO A 130 4.24 16.60 7.03
N ARG A 131 4.82 17.30 8.02
CA ARG A 131 4.06 17.89 9.14
C ARG A 131 2.93 18.82 8.68
N GLU A 132 3.15 19.58 7.59
CA GLU A 132 2.11 20.44 7.01
C GLU A 132 0.88 19.67 6.50
N TRP A 133 1.00 18.36 6.25
CA TRP A 133 -0.11 17.51 5.84
C TRP A 133 -0.87 17.00 7.06
N THR A 134 -0.17 16.59 8.12
CA THR A 134 -0.81 16.14 9.36
C THR A 134 -1.52 17.29 10.07
N GLU A 135 -0.98 18.50 10.03
CA GLU A 135 -1.61 19.71 10.60
C GLU A 135 -2.94 20.10 9.92
N LYS A 136 -3.19 19.61 8.70
CA LYS A 136 -4.44 19.84 7.96
C LYS A 136 -5.42 18.67 8.07
N LEU A 137 -5.03 17.60 8.75
CA LEU A 137 -5.82 16.38 8.84
C LEU A 137 -7.00 16.59 9.81
N GLU A 138 -8.20 16.33 9.33
CA GLU A 138 -9.38 16.34 10.19
C GLU A 138 -9.28 15.21 11.23
N ASN A 139 -9.68 15.51 12.47
CA ASN A 139 -9.69 14.54 13.57
C ASN A 139 -8.33 13.91 13.91
N LEU A 140 -7.23 14.66 13.71
CA LEU A 140 -5.86 14.21 14.01
C LEU A 140 -5.75 13.56 15.41
N ASP A 141 -6.24 14.23 16.45
CA ASP A 141 -6.22 13.72 17.83
C ASP A 141 -6.88 12.34 17.98
N THR A 142 -7.97 12.10 17.24
CA THR A 142 -8.66 10.81 17.26
C THR A 142 -7.83 9.73 16.57
N ILE A 143 -7.20 10.06 15.44
CA ILE A 143 -6.37 9.14 14.67
C ILE A 143 -5.13 8.76 15.48
N GLU A 144 -4.45 9.72 16.09
CA GLU A 144 -3.26 9.49 16.93
C GLU A 144 -3.59 8.64 18.16
N ARG A 145 -4.74 8.90 18.81
CA ARG A 145 -5.21 8.08 19.92
C ARG A 145 -5.47 6.64 19.48
N LEU A 146 -6.16 6.44 18.36
CA LEU A 146 -6.43 5.09 17.84
C LEU A 146 -5.13 4.35 17.47
N ALA A 147 -4.17 5.04 16.85
CA ALA A 147 -2.85 4.47 16.55
C ALA A 147 -2.13 4.02 17.82
N SER A 148 -2.17 4.85 18.88
CA SER A 148 -1.59 4.53 20.18
C SER A 148 -2.25 3.31 20.83
N CYS A 149 -3.59 3.24 20.84
CA CYS A 149 -4.31 2.08 21.38
C CYS A 149 -3.98 0.79 20.61
N ILE A 150 -3.90 0.84 19.27
CA ILE A 150 -3.50 -0.32 18.47
C ILE A 150 -2.08 -0.75 18.83
N PHE A 151 -1.16 0.20 19.00
CA PHE A 151 0.21 -0.10 19.41
C PHE A 151 0.26 -0.78 20.78
N GLU A 152 -0.44 -0.24 21.78
CA GLU A 152 -0.53 -0.83 23.12
C GLU A 152 -1.04 -2.28 23.09
N MET A 153 -2.11 -2.55 22.33
CA MET A 153 -2.64 -3.92 22.16
C MET A 153 -1.63 -4.91 21.60
N THR A 154 -0.68 -4.46 20.76
CA THR A 154 0.37 -5.32 20.20
C THR A 154 1.52 -5.59 21.18
N GLN A 155 1.66 -4.81 22.25
CA GLN A 155 2.65 -5.04 23.31
C GLN A 155 2.14 -6.03 24.36
N GLU A 156 0.82 -6.22 24.47
CA GLU A 156 0.19 -7.13 25.43
C GLU A 156 0.09 -8.58 24.94
N THR A 157 0.51 -8.87 23.70
CA THR A 157 0.43 -10.20 23.07
C THR A 157 1.80 -10.86 22.94
#